data_AF-R0KTD9-F1
#
_entry.id   AF-R0KTD9-F1
#
_cell.length_a   1.000
_cell.length_b   1.000
_cell.length_c   1.000
_cell.angle_alpha   90.00
_cell.angle_beta   90.00
_cell.angle_gamma   90.00
#
_symmetry.space_group_name_H-M   'P 1'
#
loop_
_entity.id
_entity.type
_entity.pdbx_description
1 polymer ?
#
loop_
_entity_poly.entity_id
_entity_poly.type
_entity_poly.pdbx_seq_one_letter_code
_entity_poly.pdbx_strand_id
1 'polypeptide(L)'
;MLIEVLIFILICLFVIAKFLKRRPRRIRFIGGRGTGKTSLLNYLLSYNYKTVPTLERYTIKYKNCTLEEVPEKDGEFLTKYSIDDPNLEYYFFIKDLEDYEILRKLIDMKKFNLKFVMVKENLESKKEDLICLKGDFNLFKKIL
;
A
#
# COMPACT_ATOMS: atom_id res chain seq x y z
N MET A 1 11.69 -2.72 48.57
CA MET A 1 11.00 -3.94 48.09
C MET A 1 9.62 -3.66 47.48
N LEU A 2 8.59 -3.23 48.24
CA LEU A 2 7.23 -3.08 47.70
C LEU A 2 7.11 -1.99 46.61
N ILE A 3 7.84 -0.89 46.78
CA ILE A 3 7.94 0.21 45.80
C ILE A 3 8.65 -0.23 44.51
N GLU A 4 9.72 -1.01 44.63
CA GLU A 4 10.49 -1.51 43.47
C GLU A 4 9.67 -2.50 42.64
N VAL A 5 8.90 -3.37 43.30
CA VAL A 5 7.94 -4.26 42.64
C VAL A 5 6.85 -3.46 41.92
N LEU A 6 6.35 -2.38 42.53
CA LEU A 6 5.33 -1.52 41.92
C LEU A 6 5.87 -0.82 40.66
N ILE A 7 7.10 -0.30 40.72
CA ILE A 7 7.79 0.34 39.59
C ILE A 7 8.01 -0.68 38.45
N PHE A 8 8.45 -1.90 38.79
CA PHE A 8 8.65 -2.96 37.81
C PHE A 8 7.35 -3.32 37.07
N ILE A 9 6.24 -3.47 37.80
CA ILE A 9 4.91 -3.73 37.21
C ILE A 9 4.49 -2.59 36.28
N LEU A 10 4.70 -1.33 36.68
CA LEU A 10 4.41 -0.15 35.87
C LEU A 10 5.20 -0.14 34.54
N ILE A 11 6.49 -0.50 34.58
CA ILE A 11 7.33 -0.59 33.38
C ILE A 11 6.84 -1.72 32.47
N CYS A 12 6.52 -2.90 33.02
CA CYS A 12 5.96 -4.01 32.24
C CYS A 12 4.65 -3.62 31.55
N LEU A 13 3.73 -2.97 32.28
CA LEU A 13 2.46 -2.48 31.72
C LEU A 13 2.69 -1.43 30.62
N PHE A 14 3.65 -0.52 30.78
CA PHE A 14 3.98 0.48 29.77
C PHE A 14 4.53 -0.16 28.49
N VAL A 15 5.43 -1.14 28.62
CA VAL A 15 5.99 -1.89 27.50
C VAL A 15 4.87 -2.65 26.78
N ILE A 16 4.05 -3.40 27.50
CA ILE A 16 2.90 -4.16 26.95
C ILE A 16 1.93 -3.22 26.23
N ALA A 17 1.59 -2.08 26.84
CA ALA A 17 0.70 -1.08 26.23
C ALA A 17 1.28 -0.50 24.93
N LYS A 18 2.61 -0.31 24.85
CA LYS A 18 3.27 0.11 23.60
C LYS A 18 3.22 -0.97 22.52
N PHE A 19 3.37 -2.25 22.88
CA PHE A 19 3.28 -3.36 21.93
C PHE A 19 1.85 -3.57 21.40
N LEU A 20 0.83 -3.39 22.25
CA LEU A 20 -0.59 -3.51 21.87
C LEU A 20 -1.09 -2.36 20.98
N LYS A 21 -0.44 -1.18 21.03
CA LYS A 21 -0.84 0.00 20.24
C LYS A 21 -0.40 -0.01 18.78
N ARG A 22 0.19 -1.08 18.25
CA ARG A 22 0.52 -1.16 16.82
C ARG A 22 -0.77 -1.17 16.00
N ARG A 23 -1.22 0.02 15.59
CA ARG A 23 -2.38 0.18 14.72
C ARG A 23 -2.11 -0.55 13.41
N PRO A 24 -3.09 -1.29 12.86
CA PRO A 24 -2.93 -1.93 11.58
C PRO A 24 -2.66 -0.86 10.51
N ARG A 25 -1.59 -1.05 9.73
CA ARG A 25 -1.21 -0.15 8.63
C ARG A 25 -2.24 -0.25 7.53
N ARG A 26 -2.81 0.86 7.07
CA ARG A 26 -3.78 0.87 5.98
C ARG A 26 -3.10 1.35 4.70
N ILE A 27 -3.29 0.60 3.62
CA ILE A 27 -2.61 0.82 2.34
C ILE A 27 -3.67 0.78 1.24
N ARG A 28 -3.66 1.80 0.37
CA ARG A 28 -4.56 1.88 -0.79
C ARG A 28 -3.82 1.66 -2.08
N PHE A 29 -4.33 0.76 -2.92
CA PHE A 29 -3.89 0.53 -4.28
C PHE A 29 -4.79 1.30 -5.23
N ILE A 30 -4.21 2.28 -5.92
CA ILE A 30 -4.91 3.22 -6.82
C ILE A 30 -4.26 3.19 -8.21
N GLY A 31 -4.95 3.67 -9.24
CA GLY A 31 -4.44 3.71 -10.63
C GLY A 31 -5.47 3.29 -11.66
N GLY A 32 -5.13 3.34 -12.94
CA GLY A 32 -6.05 3.01 -14.04
C GLY A 32 -6.43 1.53 -14.11
N ARG A 33 -7.42 1.18 -14.94
CA ARG A 33 -7.74 -0.23 -15.25
C ARG A 33 -6.57 -0.91 -15.98
N GLY A 34 -6.31 -2.18 -15.66
CA GLY A 34 -5.28 -2.98 -16.33
C GLY A 34 -3.83 -2.70 -15.92
N THR A 35 -3.58 -1.87 -14.91
CA THR A 35 -2.21 -1.54 -14.43
C THR A 35 -1.61 -2.58 -13.47
N GLY A 36 -2.34 -3.66 -13.17
CA GLY A 36 -1.85 -4.78 -12.36
C GLY A 36 -2.25 -4.77 -10.87
N LYS A 37 -3.08 -3.81 -10.41
CA LYS A 37 -3.59 -3.71 -9.03
C LYS A 37 -4.22 -5.02 -8.54
N THR A 38 -5.25 -5.47 -9.25
CA THR A 38 -5.99 -6.70 -8.94
C THR A 38 -5.09 -7.93 -9.01
N SER A 39 -4.19 -8.00 -9.99
CA SER A 39 -3.24 -9.11 -10.15
C SER A 39 -2.28 -9.23 -8.96
N LEU A 40 -1.71 -8.11 -8.49
CA LEU A 40 -0.86 -8.09 -7.29
C LEU A 40 -1.65 -8.55 -6.06
N LEU A 41 -2.85 -8.02 -5.90
CA LEU A 41 -3.66 -8.28 -4.72
C LEU A 41 -4.10 -9.75 -4.65
N ASN A 42 -4.45 -10.36 -5.80
CA ASN A 42 -4.65 -11.80 -5.92
C ASN A 42 -3.39 -12.61 -5.62
N TYR A 43 -2.24 -12.17 -6.11
CA TYR A 43 -0.95 -12.81 -5.83
C TYR A 43 -0.63 -12.83 -4.34
N LEU A 44 -0.86 -11.72 -3.63
CA LEU A 44 -0.63 -11.62 -2.18
C LEU A 44 -1.53 -12.58 -1.40
N LEU A 45 -2.76 -12.78 -1.88
CA LEU A 45 -3.71 -13.71 -1.30
C LEU A 45 -3.42 -15.19 -1.62
N SER A 46 -2.43 -15.48 -2.47
CA SER A 46 -2.16 -16.84 -2.97
C SER A 46 -3.38 -17.50 -3.62
N TYR A 47 -4.31 -16.71 -4.17
CA TYR A 47 -5.44 -17.25 -4.92
C TYR A 47 -4.93 -17.77 -6.28
N ASN A 48 -4.86 -19.09 -6.39
CA ASN A 48 -4.30 -19.81 -7.54
C ASN A 48 -5.38 -20.11 -8.61
N TYR A 49 -6.29 -19.16 -8.88
CA TYR A 49 -7.43 -19.39 -9.78
C TYR A 49 -7.18 -18.79 -11.17
N LYS A 50 -7.48 -19.60 -12.20
CA LYS A 50 -7.45 -19.29 -13.64
C LYS A 50 -8.42 -18.14 -14.02
N THR A 51 -9.32 -17.78 -13.11
CA THR A 51 -10.29 -16.68 -13.20
C THR A 51 -10.37 -15.98 -11.85
N VAL A 52 -10.29 -14.65 -11.84
CA VAL A 52 -10.32 -13.82 -10.63
C VAL A 52 -11.72 -13.87 -10.01
N PRO A 53 -11.91 -14.35 -8.77
CA PRO A 53 -13.16 -14.14 -8.08
C PRO A 53 -13.33 -12.63 -7.86
N THR A 54 -14.48 -12.09 -8.25
CA THR A 54 -14.85 -10.71 -7.94
C THR A 54 -14.81 -10.57 -6.42
N LEU A 55 -13.77 -9.92 -5.89
CA LEU A 55 -13.66 -9.69 -4.46
C LEU A 55 -14.89 -8.92 -4.01
N GLU A 56 -15.76 -9.55 -3.22
CA GLU A 56 -16.96 -8.92 -2.66
C GLU A 56 -16.62 -7.68 -1.83
N ARG A 57 -15.36 -7.57 -1.39
CA ARG A 57 -14.79 -6.40 -0.75
C ARG A 57 -13.43 -6.15 -1.35
N TYR A 58 -13.25 -5.00 -1.99
CA TYR A 58 -11.96 -4.46 -2.41
C TYR A 58 -11.00 -4.19 -1.23
N THR A 59 -11.20 -4.81 -0.07
CA THR A 59 -10.43 -4.62 1.15
C THR A 59 -10.05 -5.97 1.75
N ILE A 60 -8.76 -6.16 1.98
CA ILE A 60 -8.17 -7.41 2.44
C ILE A 60 -7.25 -7.15 3.62
N LYS A 61 -7.23 -8.07 4.57
CA LYS A 61 -6.22 -8.08 5.63
C LYS A 61 -5.05 -8.96 5.20
N TYR A 62 -3.85 -8.41 5.19
CA TYR A 62 -2.61 -9.13 4.90
C TYR A 62 -1.56 -8.79 5.95
N LYS A 63 -1.07 -9.79 6.70
CA LYS A 63 -0.22 -9.59 7.88
C LYS A 63 -0.85 -8.57 8.85
N ASN A 64 -0.13 -7.51 9.22
CA ASN A 64 -0.59 -6.41 10.08
C ASN A 64 -1.14 -5.22 9.27
N CYS A 65 -1.45 -5.43 8.00
CA CYS A 65 -1.89 -4.39 7.08
C CYS A 65 -3.30 -4.66 6.56
N THR A 66 -4.04 -3.59 6.28
CA THR A 66 -5.28 -3.63 5.51
C THR A 66 -4.99 -3.04 4.14
N LEU A 67 -5.11 -3.86 3.10
CA LEU A 67 -4.94 -3.48 1.70
C LEU A 67 -6.31 -3.16 1.11
N GLU A 68 -6.45 -2.02 0.43
CA GLU A 68 -7.69 -1.59 -0.19
C GLU A 68 -7.44 -1.26 -1.67
N GLU A 69 -8.07 -1.97 -2.60
CA GLU A 69 -8.10 -1.56 -4.01
C GLU A 69 -9.18 -0.50 -4.20
N VAL A 70 -8.79 0.66 -4.72
CA VAL A 70 -9.72 1.76 -4.94
C VAL A 70 -10.10 1.77 -6.42
N PRO A 71 -11.39 1.65 -6.76
CA PRO A 71 -11.84 1.81 -8.14
C PRO A 71 -11.71 3.28 -8.56
N GLU A 72 -11.36 3.46 -9.83
CA GLU A 72 -11.30 4.76 -10.48
C GLU A 72 -12.71 5.38 -10.56
N LYS A 73 -12.83 6.65 -10.16
CA LYS A 73 -14.06 7.45 -10.22
C LYS A 73 -13.90 8.61 -11.20
N ASP A 74 -15.02 9.23 -11.56
CA ASP A 74 -14.99 10.48 -12.32
C ASP A 74 -14.53 11.67 -11.46
N GLY A 75 -13.88 12.65 -12.09
CA GLY A 75 -13.43 13.89 -11.45
C GLY A 75 -11.93 14.16 -11.54
N GLU A 76 -11.46 15.13 -10.76
CA GLU A 76 -10.05 15.51 -10.65
C GLU A 76 -9.20 14.41 -10.00
N PHE A 77 -7.88 14.43 -10.23
CA PHE A 77 -6.96 13.35 -9.87
C PHE A 77 -7.13 12.82 -8.43
N LEU A 78 -7.15 13.69 -7.41
CA LEU A 78 -7.27 13.27 -6.00
C LEU A 78 -8.63 12.60 -5.74
N THR A 79 -9.71 13.17 -6.25
CA THR A 79 -11.08 12.63 -6.12
C THR A 79 -11.25 11.32 -6.88
N LYS A 80 -10.76 11.29 -8.12
CA LYS A 80 -10.75 10.16 -9.04
C LYS A 80 -10.12 8.92 -8.42
N TYR A 81 -9.07 9.09 -7.62
CA TYR A 81 -8.37 8.01 -6.94
C TYR A 81 -8.61 7.95 -5.43
N SER A 82 -9.55 8.73 -4.91
CA SER A 82 -9.87 8.82 -3.46
C SER A 82 -8.63 8.99 -2.57
N ILE A 83 -7.75 9.92 -2.94
CA ILE A 83 -6.57 10.33 -2.18
C ILE A 83 -6.99 11.47 -1.25
N ASP A 84 -7.35 11.14 -0.01
CA ASP A 84 -7.99 12.05 0.94
C ASP A 84 -7.31 12.12 2.32
N ASP A 85 -6.68 11.04 2.77
CA ASP A 85 -5.99 10.96 4.07
C ASP A 85 -4.45 10.93 3.89
N PRO A 86 -3.71 11.94 4.35
CA PRO A 86 -2.24 11.99 4.24
C PRO A 86 -1.51 10.96 5.13
N ASN A 87 -2.19 10.37 6.12
CA ASN A 87 -1.61 9.34 6.99
C ASN A 87 -1.68 7.94 6.37
N LEU A 88 -2.46 7.77 5.31
CA LEU A 88 -2.52 6.52 4.55
C LEU A 88 -1.35 6.44 3.57
N GLU A 89 -0.93 5.22 3.30
CA GLU A 89 0.03 4.94 2.25
C GLU A 89 -0.69 4.55 0.97
N TYR A 90 -0.32 5.18 -0.13
CA TYR A 90 -0.90 4.97 -1.44
C TYR A 90 0.14 4.36 -2.36
N TYR A 91 -0.23 3.29 -3.04
CA TYR A 91 0.53 2.73 -4.15
C TYR A 91 -0.24 2.98 -5.44
N PHE A 92 0.30 3.87 -6.26
CA PHE A 92 -0.27 4.27 -7.54
C PHE A 92 0.30 3.42 -8.68
N PHE A 93 -0.53 2.56 -9.24
CA PHE A 93 -0.18 1.69 -10.34
C PHE A 93 -0.32 2.42 -11.67
N ILE A 94 0.82 2.62 -12.34
CA ILE A 94 0.95 3.26 -13.65
C ILE A 94 1.24 2.23 -14.74
N LYS A 95 0.89 2.57 -15.98
CA LYS A 95 1.13 1.69 -17.14
C LYS A 95 2.54 1.87 -17.70
N ASP A 96 3.03 3.09 -17.71
CA ASP A 96 4.33 3.44 -18.28
C ASP A 96 5.02 4.59 -17.54
N LEU A 97 6.26 4.89 -17.97
CA LEU A 97 7.08 5.95 -17.40
C LEU A 97 6.60 7.35 -17.81
N GLU A 98 5.85 7.48 -18.89
CA GLU A 98 5.34 8.78 -19.32
C GLU A 98 4.27 9.27 -18.35
N ASP A 99 3.35 8.38 -17.97
CA ASP A 99 2.38 8.59 -16.89
C ASP A 99 3.08 9.05 -15.59
N TYR A 100 4.20 8.41 -15.23
CA TYR A 100 4.97 8.78 -14.03
C TYR A 100 5.42 10.25 -14.06
N GLU A 101 6.03 10.69 -15.16
CA GLU A 101 6.60 12.04 -15.26
C GLU A 101 5.52 13.12 -15.26
N ILE A 102 4.37 12.83 -15.89
CA ILE A 102 3.22 13.74 -15.91
C ILE A 102 2.61 13.84 -14.51
N LEU A 103 2.32 12.69 -13.88
CA LEU A 103 1.65 12.65 -12.58
C LEU A 103 2.51 13.26 -11.48
N ARG A 104 3.83 13.05 -11.50
CA ARG A 104 4.74 13.64 -10.51
C ARG A 104 4.75 15.16 -10.54
N LYS A 105 4.49 15.78 -11.70
CA LYS A 105 4.39 17.24 -11.83
C LYS A 105 3.03 17.78 -11.38
N LEU A 106 1.97 16.99 -11.56
CA LEU A 106 0.60 17.37 -11.23
C LEU A 106 0.27 17.21 -9.74
N ILE A 107 0.93 16.29 -9.05
CA ILE A 107 0.64 15.94 -7.67
C ILE A 107 1.72 16.51 -6.76
N ASP A 108 1.30 17.24 -5.73
CA ASP A 108 2.19 17.60 -4.64
C ASP A 108 2.48 16.36 -3.77
N MET A 109 3.45 15.56 -4.21
CA MET A 109 3.91 14.33 -3.57
C MET A 109 4.36 14.52 -2.11
N LYS A 110 4.60 15.77 -1.66
CA LYS A 110 4.99 16.04 -0.27
C LYS A 110 3.80 15.98 0.69
N LYS A 111 2.56 16.13 0.19
CA LYS A 111 1.35 16.13 1.01
C LYS A 111 0.82 14.74 1.32
N PHE A 112 1.17 13.73 0.52
CA PHE A 112 0.65 12.38 0.64
C PHE A 112 1.78 11.37 0.61
N ASN A 113 1.68 10.30 1.41
CA ASN A 113 2.60 9.16 1.33
C ASN A 113 2.25 8.29 0.11
N LEU A 114 2.60 8.78 -1.08
CA LEU A 114 2.29 8.16 -2.37
C LEU A 114 3.56 7.57 -3.00
N LYS A 115 3.47 6.32 -3.45
CA LYS A 115 4.53 5.62 -4.18
C LYS A 115 3.97 5.16 -5.51
N PHE A 116 4.77 5.24 -6.57
CA PHE A 116 4.39 4.73 -7.88
C PHE A 116 4.81 3.28 -8.01
N VAL A 117 3.99 2.47 -8.68
CA VAL A 117 4.23 1.06 -8.96
C VAL A 117 4.03 0.81 -10.44
N MET A 118 5.01 0.18 -11.08
CA MET A 118 4.91 -0.21 -12.49
C MET A 118 5.25 -1.68 -12.64
N VAL A 119 4.39 -2.44 -13.31
CA VAL A 119 4.61 -3.86 -13.60
C VAL A 119 5.17 -3.98 -15.02
N LYS A 120 6.49 -4.11 -15.15
CA LYS A 120 7.18 -4.36 -16.43
C LYS A 120 8.41 -5.23 -16.19
N GLU A 121 8.60 -6.23 -17.06
CA GLU A 121 9.67 -7.23 -16.93
C GLU A 121 11.09 -6.65 -17.07
N ASN A 122 11.27 -5.61 -17.91
CA ASN A 122 12.61 -5.14 -18.32
C ASN A 122 12.96 -3.72 -17.87
N LEU A 123 12.30 -3.18 -16.83
CA LEU A 123 12.59 -1.82 -16.37
C LEU A 123 13.23 -1.82 -14.98
N GLU A 124 14.48 -1.37 -14.91
CA GLU A 124 15.12 -0.95 -13.67
C GLU A 124 15.03 0.57 -13.57
N SER A 125 14.28 1.07 -12.58
CA SER A 125 14.25 2.49 -12.26
C SER A 125 15.14 2.76 -11.05
N LYS A 126 15.93 3.83 -11.11
CA LYS A 126 16.70 4.36 -9.97
C LYS A 126 15.92 5.43 -9.17
N LYS A 127 14.64 5.64 -9.46
CA LYS A 127 13.84 6.69 -8.80
C LYS A 127 13.29 6.17 -7.47
N GLU A 128 13.54 6.92 -6.39
CA GLU A 128 13.19 6.55 -5.01
C GLU A 128 11.68 6.29 -4.83
N ASP A 129 10.85 7.03 -5.55
CA ASP A 129 9.38 6.97 -5.43
C ASP A 129 8.72 5.97 -6.40
N LEU A 130 9.50 5.25 -7.22
CA LEU A 130 8.99 4.33 -8.25
C LEU A 130 9.47 2.90 -8.00
N ILE A 131 8.51 2.01 -7.79
CA ILE A 131 8.73 0.58 -7.59
C ILE A 131 8.45 -0.14 -8.91
N CYS A 132 9.49 -0.75 -9.49
CA CYS A 132 9.35 -1.57 -10.68
C CYS A 132 9.24 -3.05 -10.29
N LEU A 133 8.11 -3.67 -10.63
CA LEU A 133 7.85 -5.09 -10.45
C LEU A 133 8.21 -5.80 -11.75
N LYS A 134 9.32 -6.54 -11.75
CA LYS A 134 9.88 -7.28 -12.90
C LYS A 134 9.07 -8.53 -13.24
N GLY A 135 7.76 -8.39 -13.47
CA GLY A 135 6.85 -9.53 -13.66
C GLY A 135 6.64 -10.40 -12.41
N ASP A 136 7.41 -10.18 -11.34
CA ASP A 136 7.29 -10.88 -10.06
C ASP A 136 6.89 -9.91 -8.93
N PHE A 137 5.87 -10.32 -8.20
CA PHE A 137 5.30 -9.62 -7.05
C PHE A 137 5.99 -9.95 -5.72
N ASN A 138 7.00 -10.82 -5.70
CA ASN A 138 7.79 -11.16 -4.51
C ASN A 138 8.41 -9.94 -3.82
N LEU A 139 8.84 -8.93 -4.58
CA LEU A 139 9.35 -7.68 -4.01
C LEU A 139 8.30 -7.02 -3.11
N PHE A 140 7.04 -7.04 -3.53
CA PHE A 140 5.94 -6.43 -2.79
C PHE A 140 5.61 -7.18 -1.49
N LYS A 141 5.81 -8.50 -1.44
CA LYS A 141 5.71 -9.28 -0.18
C LYS A 141 6.71 -8.86 0.89
N LYS A 142 7.86 -8.30 0.49
CA LYS A 142 8.89 -7.75 1.40
C LYS A 142 8.57 -6.33 1.86
N ILE A 143 7.87 -5.56 1.02
CA ILE A 143 7.48 -4.17 1.31
C ILE A 143 6.30 -4.10 2.30
N LEU A 144 5.38 -5.08 2.21
CA LEU A 144 4.19 -5.23 3.06
C LEU A 144 4.44 -6.00 4.35
#